data_AF-A0A2E8EYP4-F1
#
_entry.id   AF-A0A2E8EYP4-F1
#
_cell.length_a   1.000
_cell.length_b   1.000
_cell.length_c   1.000
_cell.angle_alpha   90.00
_cell.angle_beta   90.00
_cell.angle_gamma   90.00
#
_symmetry.space_group_name_H-M   'P 1'
#
loop_
_entity.id
_entity.type
_entity.pdbx_description
1 polymer ?
#
loop_
_entity_poly.entity_id
_entity_poly.type
_entity_poly.pdbx_seq_one_letter_code
_entity_poly.pdbx_strand_id
1 'polypeptide(L)'
;EFNVLEIDRPQNRLVLSERAIWQKAQAEAQDRILAGLEEGTILSGRISSIRDFGAFVNVGEIDGLIPISEISWKMIKTPDEVVTLGDPVEVYVLRVDPANRRLTLSLKRTQPEPWDSVHERYTTGQVIEGTVSNLAPFGAFVNLEDGIEGLVHISELSSRPVTNPAECVYRGQKVRVMILNIDTEKRRIALSYKQAYGM
;
A
#
# COMPACT_ATOMS: atom_id res chain seq x y z
N GLU A 1 54.00 -14.38 11.76
CA GLU A 1 53.95 -15.83 12.01
C GLU A 1 53.01 -16.45 10.99
N PHE A 2 53.51 -17.47 10.28
CA PHE A 2 52.79 -18.21 9.25
C PHE A 2 52.54 -19.62 9.78
N ASN A 3 51.35 -20.18 9.54
CA ASN A 3 51.16 -21.63 9.57
C ASN A 3 50.62 -22.06 8.20
N VAL A 4 51.47 -22.79 7.48
CA VAL A 4 51.18 -23.51 6.25
C VAL A 4 50.94 -24.97 6.65
N LEU A 5 49.88 -25.59 6.12
CA LEU A 5 49.76 -27.04 6.08
C LEU A 5 49.59 -27.46 4.61
N GLU A 6 50.75 -27.82 4.06
CA GLU A 6 51.07 -28.82 3.03
C GLU A 6 50.28 -28.94 1.72
N ILE A 7 51.05 -29.19 0.67
CA ILE A 7 50.74 -29.21 -0.75
C ILE A 7 50.74 -30.67 -1.22
N ASP A 8 49.79 -31.06 -2.07
CA ASP A 8 50.02 -32.13 -3.03
C ASP A 8 49.31 -31.80 -4.36
N ARG A 9 50.05 -31.85 -5.47
CA ARG A 9 49.54 -31.80 -6.84
C ARG A 9 50.05 -33.05 -7.53
N PRO A 10 49.17 -33.86 -8.13
CA PRO A 10 49.13 -33.78 -9.59
C PRO A 10 47.75 -34.17 -10.17
N GLN A 11 46.74 -33.30 -10.09
CA GLN A 11 45.68 -33.23 -11.10
C GLN A 11 45.26 -31.78 -11.36
N ASN A 12 45.34 -31.41 -12.62
CA ASN A 12 45.22 -30.06 -13.15
C ASN A 12 43.78 -29.54 -13.02
N ARG A 13 43.40 -28.97 -11.87
CA ARG A 13 42.20 -28.12 -11.74
C ARG A 13 42.35 -27.10 -10.60
N LEU A 14 42.82 -25.91 -10.94
CA LEU A 14 42.70 -24.72 -10.08
C LEU A 14 41.28 -24.15 -10.24
N VAL A 15 40.39 -24.45 -9.30
CA VAL A 15 39.19 -23.63 -9.07
C VAL A 15 39.68 -22.40 -8.31
N LEU A 16 40.04 -21.35 -9.05
CA LEU A 16 40.31 -20.04 -8.48
C LEU A 16 38.99 -19.54 -7.90
N SER A 17 38.91 -19.54 -6.58
CA SER A 17 37.79 -19.00 -5.82
C SER A 17 37.77 -17.47 -6.03
N GLU A 18 37.12 -17.04 -7.11
CA GLU A 18 36.78 -15.64 -7.40
C GLU A 18 36.03 -14.98 -6.22
N ARG A 19 35.44 -15.77 -5.31
CA ARG A 19 34.51 -15.32 -4.26
C ARG A 19 35.06 -14.34 -3.23
N ALA A 20 36.38 -14.10 -3.15
CA ALA A 20 36.96 -13.19 -2.17
C ALA A 20 37.15 -11.74 -2.69
N ILE A 21 37.27 -11.55 -4.00
CA ILE A 21 37.49 -10.22 -4.58
C ILE A 21 36.15 -9.50 -4.80
N TRP A 22 35.07 -10.26 -5.06
CA TRP A 22 33.72 -9.73 -5.24
C TRP A 22 33.12 -9.10 -3.95
N GLN A 23 33.42 -9.64 -2.76
CA GLN A 23 32.86 -9.12 -1.51
C GLN A 23 33.35 -7.72 -1.13
N LYS A 24 34.62 -7.40 -1.41
CA LYS A 24 35.22 -6.11 -1.04
C LYS A 24 34.79 -4.98 -1.98
N ALA A 25 34.68 -5.25 -3.28
CA ALA A 25 34.22 -4.26 -4.25
C ALA A 25 32.73 -3.89 -4.07
N GLN A 26 31.89 -4.86 -3.66
CA GLN A 26 30.47 -4.62 -3.41
C GLN A 26 30.20 -3.73 -2.19
N ALA A 27 31.03 -3.81 -1.15
CA ALA A 27 30.82 -3.04 0.07
C ALA A 27 31.02 -1.53 -0.15
N GLU A 28 32.03 -1.13 -0.93
CA GLU A 28 32.34 0.29 -1.20
C GLU A 28 31.32 0.98 -2.12
N ALA A 29 30.73 0.26 -3.08
CA ALA A 29 29.67 0.81 -3.94
C ALA A 29 28.37 1.02 -3.14
N GLN A 30 28.03 0.07 -2.27
CA GLN A 30 26.79 0.07 -1.49
C GLN A 30 26.76 1.13 -0.39
N ASP A 31 27.90 1.40 0.25
CA ASP A 31 27.99 2.43 1.30
C ASP A 31 27.74 3.84 0.75
N ARG A 32 28.16 4.10 -0.50
CA ARG A 32 27.90 5.39 -1.19
C ARG A 32 26.42 5.60 -1.49
N ILE A 33 25.69 4.55 -1.86
CA ILE A 33 24.27 4.63 -2.17
C ILE A 33 23.48 4.87 -0.87
N LEU A 34 23.82 4.16 0.21
CA LEU A 34 23.17 4.37 1.51
C LEU A 34 23.45 5.75 2.11
N ALA A 35 24.66 6.29 1.96
CA ALA A 35 25.04 7.59 2.53
C ALA A 35 24.38 8.80 1.83
N GLY A 36 23.85 8.62 0.62
CA GLY A 36 23.15 9.68 -0.14
C GLY A 36 21.64 9.49 -0.26
N LEU A 37 21.08 8.40 0.28
CA LEU A 37 19.66 8.13 0.23
C LEU A 37 18.96 8.72 1.45
N GLU A 38 18.30 9.86 1.23
CA GLU A 38 17.45 10.49 2.24
C GLU A 38 16.02 9.90 2.15
N GLU A 39 15.44 9.63 3.32
CA GLU A 39 14.03 9.24 3.46
C GLU A 39 13.16 10.30 2.77
N GLY A 40 12.35 9.87 1.80
CA GLY A 40 11.51 10.75 0.99
C GLY A 40 11.93 10.96 -0.46
N THR A 41 13.01 10.32 -0.89
CA THR A 41 13.39 10.27 -2.31
C THR A 41 12.45 9.35 -3.09
N ILE A 42 12.08 9.75 -4.31
CA ILE A 42 11.40 8.87 -5.28
C ILE A 42 12.47 8.14 -6.09
N LEU A 43 12.37 6.82 -6.15
CA LEU A 43 13.29 5.97 -6.89
C LEU A 43 12.53 5.16 -7.93
N SER A 44 13.13 4.94 -9.09
CA SER A 44 12.64 3.99 -10.07
C SER A 44 13.20 2.61 -9.77
N GLY A 45 12.34 1.62 -9.60
CA GLY A 45 12.73 0.23 -9.38
C GLY A 45 11.98 -0.74 -10.28
N ARG A 46 12.30 -2.02 -10.16
CA ARG A 46 11.64 -3.08 -10.94
C ARG A 46 11.12 -4.16 -10.01
N ILE A 47 9.88 -4.58 -10.20
CA ILE A 47 9.27 -5.58 -9.31
C ILE A 47 9.95 -6.94 -9.52
N SER A 48 10.61 -7.46 -8.49
CA SER A 48 11.32 -8.73 -8.53
C SER A 48 10.42 -9.89 -8.08
N SER A 49 9.53 -9.64 -7.12
CA SER A 49 8.64 -10.68 -6.56
C SER A 49 7.38 -10.06 -5.96
N ILE A 50 6.26 -10.77 -6.04
CA ILE A 50 4.98 -10.36 -5.46
C ILE A 50 4.54 -11.45 -4.48
N ARG A 51 4.11 -11.07 -3.28
CA ARG A 51 3.59 -11.97 -2.24
C ARG A 51 2.29 -11.41 -1.68
N ASP A 52 1.51 -12.22 -0.97
CA ASP A 52 0.19 -11.82 -0.45
C ASP A 52 0.21 -10.58 0.46
N PHE A 53 1.32 -10.34 1.15
CA PHE A 53 1.47 -9.21 2.07
C PHE A 53 2.17 -7.98 1.46
N GLY A 54 2.64 -8.06 0.20
CA GLY A 54 3.36 -6.96 -0.42
C GLY A 54 4.17 -7.32 -1.67
N ALA A 55 4.75 -6.32 -2.30
CA ALA A 55 5.58 -6.45 -3.49
C ALA A 55 7.04 -6.09 -3.17
N PHE A 56 7.97 -6.88 -3.70
CA PHE A 56 9.41 -6.62 -3.63
C PHE A 56 9.84 -5.90 -4.90
N VAL A 57 10.48 -4.76 -4.72
CA VAL A 57 10.99 -3.92 -5.80
C VAL A 57 12.49 -3.82 -5.64
N ASN A 58 13.20 -4.20 -6.68
CA ASN A 58 14.64 -4.02 -6.76
C ASN A 58 14.93 -2.59 -7.21
N VAL A 59 15.64 -1.84 -6.37
CA VAL A 59 15.98 -0.44 -6.61
C VAL A 59 17.51 -0.32 -6.59
N GLY A 60 18.13 -0.48 -7.76
CA GLY A 60 19.58 -0.46 -7.92
C GLY A 60 20.24 -1.71 -7.30
N GLU A 61 20.93 -1.53 -6.17
CA GLU A 61 21.62 -2.61 -5.44
C GLU A 61 20.88 -3.07 -4.18
N ILE A 62 19.70 -2.51 -3.88
CA ILE A 62 18.95 -2.79 -2.66
C ILE A 62 17.55 -3.27 -3.01
N ASP A 63 17.06 -4.27 -2.29
CA ASP A 63 15.66 -4.69 -2.37
C ASP A 63 14.81 -3.90 -1.37
N GLY A 64 13.73 -3.31 -1.89
CA GLY A 64 12.71 -2.66 -1.09
C GLY A 64 11.42 -3.48 -1.06
N LEU A 65 10.72 -3.39 0.07
CA LEU A 65 9.41 -4.00 0.26
C LEU A 65 8.34 -2.91 0.28
N ILE A 66 7.32 -3.08 -0.54
CA ILE A 66 6.09 -2.31 -0.51
C ILE A 66 5.03 -3.17 0.18
N PRO A 67 4.55 -2.82 1.38
CA PRO A 67 3.47 -3.56 2.01
C PRO A 67 2.17 -3.40 1.21
N ILE A 68 1.26 -4.37 1.25
CA ILE A 68 -0.01 -4.31 0.51
C ILE A 68 -0.80 -3.02 0.79
N SER A 69 -0.75 -2.54 2.02
CA SER A 69 -1.37 -1.28 2.44
C SER A 69 -0.72 -0.03 1.82
N GLU A 70 0.44 -0.11 1.19
CA GLU A 70 1.15 1.01 0.53
C GLU A 70 1.26 0.82 -0.99
N ILE A 71 0.71 -0.27 -1.55
CA ILE A 71 0.68 -0.52 -3.00
C ILE A 71 -0.38 0.35 -3.69
N SER A 72 -1.58 0.47 -3.08
CA SER A 72 -2.64 1.32 -3.63
C SER A 72 -3.58 1.78 -2.53
N TRP A 73 -4.22 2.94 -2.75
CA TRP A 73 -5.32 3.45 -1.92
C TRP A 73 -6.56 2.54 -1.94
N LYS A 74 -6.61 1.60 -2.88
CA LYS A 74 -7.65 0.59 -3.01
C LYS A 74 -7.46 -0.55 -2.02
N MET A 75 -8.56 -1.17 -1.60
CA MET A 75 -8.54 -2.41 -0.83
C MET A 75 -8.33 -3.57 -1.82
N ILE A 76 -7.07 -3.88 -2.13
CA ILE A 76 -6.71 -4.96 -3.04
C ILE A 76 -6.65 -6.28 -2.26
N LYS A 77 -7.16 -7.37 -2.85
CA LYS A 77 -7.00 -8.71 -2.26
C LYS A 77 -5.63 -9.30 -2.56
N THR A 78 -5.12 -9.06 -3.77
CA THR A 78 -3.84 -9.57 -4.21
C THR A 78 -3.04 -8.47 -4.92
N PRO A 79 -1.77 -8.24 -4.54
CA PRO A 79 -0.97 -7.18 -5.16
C PRO A 79 -0.70 -7.36 -6.66
N ASP A 80 -0.85 -8.57 -7.19
CA ASP A 80 -0.71 -8.90 -8.62
C ASP A 80 -1.73 -8.16 -9.53
N GLU A 81 -2.85 -7.69 -8.96
CA GLU A 81 -3.86 -6.92 -9.69
C GLU A 81 -3.39 -5.49 -10.04
N VAL A 82 -2.39 -4.97 -9.33
CA VAL A 82 -1.93 -3.57 -9.46
C VAL A 82 -0.50 -3.47 -9.94
N VAL A 83 0.34 -4.45 -9.62
CA VAL A 83 1.75 -4.47 -9.99
C VAL A 83 2.08 -5.78 -10.70
N THR A 84 2.82 -5.70 -11.81
CA THR A 84 3.22 -6.90 -12.59
C THR A 84 4.70 -7.22 -12.35
N LEU A 85 5.04 -8.50 -12.24
CA LEU A 85 6.44 -8.94 -12.13
C LEU A 85 7.27 -8.39 -13.29
N GLY A 86 8.38 -7.72 -12.97
CA GLY A 86 9.27 -7.13 -13.95
C GLY A 86 8.83 -5.77 -14.50
N ASP A 87 7.75 -5.17 -14.01
CA ASP A 87 7.32 -3.83 -14.42
C ASP A 87 8.18 -2.74 -13.74
N PRO A 88 8.58 -1.68 -14.46
CA PRO A 88 9.24 -0.53 -13.86
C PRO A 88 8.24 0.32 -13.07
N VAL A 89 8.52 0.54 -11.78
CA VAL A 89 7.65 1.30 -10.88
C VAL A 89 8.40 2.42 -10.17
N GLU A 90 7.74 3.55 -9.98
CA GLU A 90 8.25 4.67 -9.20
C GLU A 90 7.78 4.56 -7.76
N VAL A 91 8.74 4.42 -6.85
CA VAL A 91 8.51 4.09 -5.44
C VAL A 91 9.09 5.18 -4.55
N TYR A 92 8.31 5.60 -3.56
CA TYR A 92 8.72 6.57 -2.56
C TYR A 92 9.39 5.87 -1.38
N VAL A 93 10.56 6.33 -0.95
CA VAL A 93 11.26 5.78 0.22
C VAL A 93 10.59 6.28 1.50
N LEU A 94 9.90 5.39 2.21
CA LEU A 94 9.30 5.70 3.53
C LEU A 94 10.32 5.62 4.64
N ARG A 95 11.12 4.55 4.63
CA ARG A 95 12.07 4.24 5.70
C ARG A 95 13.25 3.47 5.14
N VAL A 96 14.45 3.84 5.60
CA VAL A 96 15.69 3.13 5.27
C VAL A 96 16.15 2.34 6.48
N ASP A 97 16.39 1.04 6.31
CA ASP A 97 16.91 0.17 7.37
C ASP A 97 18.36 -0.24 7.01
N PRO A 98 19.37 0.55 7.43
CA PRO A 98 20.76 0.35 7.02
C PRO A 98 21.36 -0.96 7.59
N ALA A 99 20.89 -1.41 8.76
CA ALA A 99 21.37 -2.62 9.41
C ALA A 99 21.00 -3.89 8.64
N ASN A 100 19.79 -3.92 8.07
CA ASN A 100 19.28 -5.09 7.33
C ASN A 100 19.36 -4.94 5.82
N ARG A 101 19.86 -3.79 5.32
CA ARG A 101 19.91 -3.44 3.89
C ARG A 101 18.54 -3.60 3.23
N ARG A 102 17.48 -3.10 3.88
CA ARG A 102 16.11 -3.16 3.38
C ARG A 102 15.52 -1.76 3.34
N LEU A 103 14.74 -1.49 2.30
CA LEU A 103 13.97 -0.27 2.16
C LEU A 103 12.49 -0.57 2.38
N THR A 104 11.80 0.28 3.12
CA THR A 104 10.33 0.29 3.11
C THR A 104 9.88 1.33 2.11
N LEU A 105 9.14 0.90 1.11
CA LEU A 105 8.75 1.70 -0.04
C LEU A 105 7.23 1.89 -0.08
N SER A 106 6.77 2.94 -0.76
CA SER A 106 5.35 3.23 -0.96
C SER A 106 5.07 3.65 -2.40
N LEU A 107 4.03 3.07 -2.99
CA LEU A 107 3.44 3.50 -4.27
C LEU A 107 2.30 4.51 -4.08
N LYS A 108 1.80 4.65 -2.85
CA LYS A 108 0.70 5.57 -2.52
C LYS A 108 1.12 7.02 -2.56
N ARG A 109 2.33 7.33 -2.07
CA ARG A 109 2.81 8.72 -1.92
C ARG A 109 3.22 9.37 -3.23
N THR A 110 3.42 8.59 -4.29
CA THR A 110 3.59 9.07 -5.66
C THR A 110 2.24 9.32 -6.37
N GLN A 111 1.12 8.84 -5.80
CA GLN A 111 -0.22 9.07 -6.33
C GLN A 111 -0.91 10.22 -5.58
N PRO A 112 -1.73 11.04 -6.27
CA PRO A 112 -2.51 12.08 -5.61
C PRO A 112 -3.41 11.45 -4.54
N GLU A 113 -3.36 12.00 -3.34
CA GLU A 113 -4.14 11.49 -2.22
C GLU A 113 -5.63 11.71 -2.52
N PRO A 114 -6.48 10.65 -2.56
CA PRO A 114 -7.87 10.78 -2.98
C PRO A 114 -8.65 11.78 -2.12
N TRP A 115 -8.25 11.97 -0.86
CA TRP A 115 -8.84 12.92 0.09
C TRP A 115 -8.54 14.40 -0.22
N ASP A 116 -7.45 14.69 -0.91
CA ASP A 116 -7.11 16.07 -1.29
C ASP A 116 -8.13 16.60 -2.32
N SER A 117 -8.59 15.72 -3.22
CA SER A 117 -9.65 16.03 -4.19
C SER A 117 -11.08 15.79 -3.69
N VAL A 118 -11.28 15.26 -2.48
CA VAL A 118 -12.64 14.96 -1.95
C VAL A 118 -13.46 16.24 -1.84
N HIS A 119 -12.88 17.36 -1.39
CA HIS A 119 -13.60 18.62 -1.27
C HIS A 119 -14.04 19.21 -2.60
N GLU A 120 -13.32 18.92 -3.68
CA GLU A 120 -13.66 19.39 -5.03
C GLU A 120 -14.69 18.48 -5.72
N ARG A 121 -14.66 17.18 -5.43
CA ARG A 121 -15.55 16.18 -6.03
C ARG A 121 -16.87 15.99 -5.30
N TYR A 122 -16.89 16.21 -3.99
CA TYR A 122 -18.03 15.91 -3.15
C TYR A 122 -18.53 17.16 -2.42
N THR A 123 -19.78 17.51 -2.69
CA THR A 123 -20.47 18.61 -1.99
C THR A 123 -21.45 18.05 -0.97
N THR A 124 -21.58 18.69 0.19
CA THR A 124 -22.62 18.35 1.15
C THR A 124 -24.01 18.49 0.52
N GLY A 125 -24.87 17.48 0.70
CA GLY A 125 -26.17 17.36 0.05
C GLY A 125 -26.17 16.62 -1.29
N GLN A 126 -25.00 16.27 -1.84
CA GLN A 126 -24.92 15.47 -3.05
C GLN A 126 -25.31 14.02 -2.78
N VAL A 127 -26.12 13.43 -3.68
CA VAL A 127 -26.48 12.02 -3.67
C VAL A 127 -25.53 11.25 -4.57
N ILE A 128 -24.93 10.20 -4.03
CA ILE A 128 -23.96 9.35 -4.72
C ILE A 128 -24.33 7.88 -4.52
N GLU A 129 -23.87 7.03 -5.44
CA GLU A 129 -24.02 5.58 -5.34
C GLU A 129 -22.76 4.99 -4.71
N GLY A 130 -22.92 4.12 -3.72
CA GLY A 130 -21.83 3.44 -3.04
C GLY A 130 -22.15 1.98 -2.76
N THR A 131 -21.12 1.18 -2.49
CA THR A 131 -21.26 -0.24 -2.18
C THR A 131 -20.96 -0.49 -0.71
N VAL A 132 -21.82 -1.20 0.00
CA VAL A 132 -21.61 -1.51 1.42
C VAL A 132 -20.40 -2.44 1.58
N SER A 133 -19.29 -1.94 2.12
CA SER A 133 -18.09 -2.75 2.38
C SER A 133 -18.23 -3.55 3.67
N ASN A 134 -18.69 -2.90 4.74
CA ASN A 134 -18.75 -3.51 6.05
C ASN A 134 -19.97 -3.02 6.84
N LEU A 135 -20.45 -3.86 7.75
CA LEU A 135 -21.58 -3.56 8.63
C LEU A 135 -21.11 -3.69 10.06
N ALA A 136 -21.37 -2.66 10.86
CA ALA A 136 -21.09 -2.60 12.28
C ALA A 136 -22.41 -2.35 13.04
N PRO A 137 -22.50 -2.71 14.33
CA PRO A 137 -23.75 -2.51 15.09
C PRO A 137 -24.17 -1.04 15.23
N PHE A 138 -23.24 -0.09 15.07
CA PHE A 138 -23.50 1.35 15.12
C PHE A 138 -23.66 2.01 13.74
N GLY A 139 -23.49 1.27 12.63
CA GLY A 139 -23.65 1.84 11.30
C GLY A 139 -23.17 0.95 10.15
N ALA A 140 -23.36 1.43 8.93
CA ALA A 140 -22.90 0.79 7.70
C ALA A 140 -21.74 1.57 7.07
N PHE A 141 -20.66 0.88 6.71
CA PHE A 141 -19.56 1.44 5.94
C PHE A 141 -19.84 1.22 4.46
N VAL A 142 -19.96 2.31 3.72
CA VAL A 142 -20.25 2.34 2.30
C VAL A 142 -19.03 2.90 1.59
N ASN A 143 -18.45 2.10 0.70
CA ASN A 143 -17.38 2.52 -0.20
C ASN A 143 -17.98 3.27 -1.39
N LEU A 144 -17.60 4.53 -1.53
CA LEU A 144 -18.13 5.44 -2.53
C LEU A 144 -17.28 5.41 -3.80
N GLU A 145 -15.96 5.50 -3.61
CA GLU A 145 -14.96 5.57 -4.67
C GLU A 145 -13.61 5.06 -4.13
N ASP A 146 -12.66 4.77 -5.01
CA ASP A 146 -11.35 4.19 -4.71
C ASP A 146 -10.60 4.93 -3.58
N GLY A 147 -10.66 4.39 -2.35
CA GLY A 147 -9.98 4.93 -1.16
C GLY A 147 -10.83 5.90 -0.32
N ILE A 148 -12.12 6.05 -0.65
CA ILE A 148 -13.07 6.93 0.05
C ILE A 148 -14.19 6.10 0.66
N GLU A 149 -14.20 6.06 1.99
CA GLU A 149 -15.21 5.36 2.77
C GLU A 149 -16.15 6.34 3.46
N GLY A 150 -17.45 6.06 3.35
CA GLY A 150 -18.47 6.76 4.08
C GLY A 150 -19.12 5.90 5.16
N LEU A 151 -19.53 6.54 6.24
CA LEU A 151 -20.22 5.92 7.36
C LEU A 151 -21.66 6.42 7.37
N VAL A 152 -22.60 5.48 7.31
CA VAL A 152 -24.02 5.72 7.55
C VAL A 152 -24.33 5.30 8.98
N HIS A 153 -24.76 6.24 9.81
CA HIS A 153 -25.18 5.93 11.18
C HIS A 153 -26.47 5.09 11.17
N ILE A 154 -26.70 4.25 12.18
CA ILE A 154 -27.97 3.47 12.28
C ILE A 154 -29.22 4.35 12.23
N SER A 155 -29.15 5.57 12.76
CA SER A 155 -30.25 6.53 12.74
C SER A 155 -30.54 7.09 11.34
N GLU A 156 -29.54 7.08 10.46
CA GLU A 156 -29.61 7.60 9.09
C GLU A 156 -29.89 6.50 8.05
N LEU A 157 -29.92 5.23 8.48
CA LEU A 157 -30.23 4.07 7.66
C LEU A 157 -31.74 3.90 7.43
N SER A 158 -32.58 4.29 8.39
CA SER A 158 -34.03 4.12 8.31
C SER A 158 -34.77 5.08 9.22
N SER A 159 -35.98 5.51 8.82
CA SER A 159 -36.87 6.34 9.64
C SER A 159 -37.50 5.59 10.82
N ARG A 160 -37.36 4.25 10.89
CA ARG A 160 -37.81 3.42 12.01
C ARG A 160 -36.62 3.02 12.88
N PRO A 161 -36.79 2.84 14.20
CA PRO A 161 -35.72 2.30 15.04
C PRO A 161 -35.45 0.85 14.61
N VAL A 162 -34.34 0.64 13.92
CA VAL A 162 -33.88 -0.70 13.53
C VAL A 162 -32.74 -1.07 14.45
N THR A 163 -32.87 -2.20 15.14
CA THR A 163 -31.86 -2.70 16.08
C THR A 163 -30.61 -3.17 15.35
N ASN A 164 -30.73 -3.56 14.07
CA ASN A 164 -29.63 -4.08 13.29
C ASN A 164 -29.59 -3.48 11.86
N PRO A 165 -28.51 -2.79 11.46
CA PRO A 165 -28.36 -2.28 10.11
C PRO A 165 -28.42 -3.37 9.03
N ALA A 166 -28.12 -4.62 9.38
CA ALA A 166 -28.21 -5.78 8.50
C ALA A 166 -29.63 -6.11 8.00
N GLU A 167 -30.67 -5.56 8.64
CA GLU A 167 -32.07 -5.73 8.18
C GLU A 167 -32.42 -4.79 7.02
N CYS A 168 -31.70 -3.67 6.88
CA CYS A 168 -31.94 -2.68 5.82
C CYS A 168 -30.94 -2.80 4.68
N VAL A 169 -29.69 -3.15 4.99
CA VAL A 169 -28.60 -3.22 4.00
C VAL A 169 -27.75 -4.46 4.21
N TYR A 170 -27.29 -5.08 3.11
CA TYR A 170 -26.38 -6.22 3.15
C TYR A 170 -24.98 -5.84 2.62
N ARG A 171 -23.94 -6.57 3.06
CA ARG A 171 -22.57 -6.39 2.56
C ARG A 171 -22.53 -6.66 1.06
N GLY A 172 -21.92 -5.76 0.30
CA GLY A 172 -21.85 -5.80 -1.17
C GLY A 172 -23.06 -5.18 -1.89
N GLN A 173 -24.07 -4.70 -1.16
CA GLN A 173 -25.21 -4.01 -1.78
C GLN A 173 -24.81 -2.64 -2.31
N LYS A 174 -25.26 -2.31 -3.52
CA LYS A 174 -25.21 -0.94 -4.04
C LYS A 174 -26.38 -0.13 -3.49
N VAL A 175 -26.07 0.99 -2.85
CA VAL A 175 -27.04 1.89 -2.20
C VAL A 175 -26.80 3.33 -2.61
N ARG A 176 -27.87 4.13 -2.67
CA ARG A 176 -27.79 5.59 -2.84
C ARG A 176 -27.73 6.24 -1.48
N VAL A 177 -26.79 7.15 -1.31
CA VAL A 177 -26.49 7.82 -0.04
C VAL A 177 -26.20 9.30 -0.31
N MET A 178 -26.66 10.15 0.61
CA MET A 178 -26.42 11.58 0.55
C MET A 178 -25.28 11.95 1.50
N ILE A 179 -24.40 12.83 1.05
CA ILE A 179 -23.29 13.33 1.87
C ILE A 179 -23.81 14.36 2.86
N LEU A 180 -23.74 14.06 4.14
CA LEU A 180 -24.09 15.02 5.21
C LEU A 180 -22.90 15.89 5.59
N ASN A 181 -21.75 15.25 5.80
CA ASN A 181 -20.55 15.91 6.27
C ASN A 181 -19.31 15.14 5.80
N ILE A 182 -18.20 15.85 5.60
CA ILE A 182 -16.92 15.30 5.17
C ILE A 182 -15.91 15.61 6.27
N ASP A 183 -15.41 14.58 6.94
CA ASP A 183 -14.37 14.68 7.96
C ASP A 183 -13.03 14.25 7.33
N THR A 184 -12.22 15.24 6.96
CA THR A 184 -10.90 15.03 6.36
C THR A 184 -9.87 14.56 7.37
N GLU A 185 -10.00 14.95 8.64
CA GLU A 185 -9.09 14.52 9.70
C GLU A 185 -9.18 13.01 9.95
N LYS A 186 -10.40 12.48 10.01
CA LYS A 186 -10.65 11.05 10.23
C LYS A 186 -10.73 10.25 8.93
N ARG A 187 -10.61 10.91 7.78
CA ARG A 187 -10.80 10.32 6.45
C ARG A 187 -12.11 9.53 6.38
N ARG A 188 -13.22 10.16 6.76
CA ARG A 188 -14.57 9.56 6.73
C ARG A 188 -15.61 10.56 6.23
N ILE A 189 -16.55 10.08 5.41
CA ILE A 189 -17.70 10.87 4.99
C ILE A 189 -18.94 10.42 5.76
N ALA A 190 -19.60 11.32 6.48
CA ALA A 190 -20.89 11.03 7.08
C ALA A 190 -21.96 11.01 5.98
N LEU A 191 -22.64 9.87 5.87
CA LEU A 191 -23.63 9.61 4.84
C LEU A 191 -25.02 9.39 5.44
N SER A 192 -26.05 9.73 4.67
CA SER A 192 -27.44 9.44 5.00
C SER A 192 -28.11 8.64 3.91
N TYR A 193 -28.71 7.51 4.29
CA TYR A 193 -29.57 6.74 3.39
C TYR A 193 -30.98 7.36 3.34
N LYS A 194 -31.51 7.78 4.50
CA LYS A 194 -32.83 8.39 4.62
C LYS A 194 -32.99 9.64 3.73
N GLN A 195 -32.02 10.55 3.81
CA GLN A 195 -32.10 11.83 3.09
C GLN A 195 -31.90 11.67 1.58
N ALA A 196 -31.20 10.62 1.15
CA ALA A 196 -31.08 10.27 -0.26
C ALA A 196 -32.41 9.85 -0.91
N TYR A 197 -33.32 9.25 -0.13
CA TYR A 197 -34.63 8.81 -0.58
C TYR A 197 -35.77 9.80 -0.23
N GLY A 198 -35.45 10.95 0.38
CA GLY A 198 -36.42 11.98 0.74
C GLY A 198 -37.45 11.54 1.79
N MET A 199 -37.06 10.62 2.69
CA MET A 199 -37.90 10.09 3.77
C MET A 199 -37.68 10.78 5.12
#